data_AF-A6TRD0-F1
#
_entry.id   AF-A6TRD0-F1
#
_cell.length_a   1.000
_cell.length_b   1.000
_cell.length_c   1.000
_cell.angle_alpha   90.00
_cell.angle_beta   90.00
_cell.angle_gamma   90.00
#
_symmetry.space_group_name_H-M   'P 1'
#
loop_
_entity.id
_entity.type
_entity.pdbx_description
1 polymer ?
#
loop_
_entity_poly.entity_id
_entity_poly.type
_entity_poly.pdbx_seq_one_letter_code
_entity_poly.pdbx_strand_id
1 'polypeptide(L)'
;MIKKVRLKHISEIIDNREPIGLFYAVGIKIDSTKTNCTMCYVGVDNSTGDAWAEDFRTEEECIAWLKQERLINKIEVYKKALVTWGQEAQITMVFEEMAELQKELCKVLRGEKVTGNIAEEIADVEIMLEQMKLLFEIEGLVRDNKIYKLERLAERLEDQ
;
A
#
# COMPACT_ATOMS: atom_id res chain seq x y z
N MET A 1 -15.20 5.26 -5.73
CA MET A 1 -15.80 3.96 -5.33
C MET A 1 -16.05 3.16 -6.60
N ILE A 2 -15.56 1.92 -6.68
CA ILE A 2 -15.75 1.03 -7.84
C ILE A 2 -17.16 0.45 -7.80
N LYS A 3 -17.89 0.48 -8.92
CA LYS A 3 -19.29 0.02 -9.00
C LYS A 3 -19.39 -1.27 -9.83
N LYS A 4 -20.05 -2.29 -9.28
CA LYS A 4 -20.41 -3.50 -10.04
C LYS A 4 -21.56 -3.20 -11.01
N VAL A 5 -21.43 -3.56 -12.27
CA VAL A 5 -22.47 -3.40 -13.30
C VAL A 5 -22.71 -4.71 -14.06
N ARG A 6 -23.82 -4.78 -14.80
CA ARG A 6 -24.07 -5.89 -15.72
C ARG A 6 -23.22 -5.70 -16.97
N LEU A 7 -22.71 -6.80 -17.54
CA LEU A 7 -21.84 -6.76 -18.72
C LEU A 7 -22.46 -5.98 -19.90
N LYS A 8 -23.78 -6.08 -20.09
CA LYS A 8 -24.51 -5.34 -21.14
C LYS A 8 -24.49 -3.82 -21.00
N HIS A 9 -24.22 -3.29 -19.80
CA HIS A 9 -24.16 -1.84 -19.56
C HIS A 9 -22.73 -1.29 -19.73
N ILE A 10 -21.74 -2.15 -19.99
CA ILE A 10 -20.34 -1.72 -20.17
C ILE A 10 -20.20 -0.85 -21.43
N SER A 11 -20.86 -1.23 -22.54
CA SER A 11 -20.86 -0.42 -23.77
C SER A 11 -21.50 0.95 -23.55
N GLU A 12 -22.62 1.02 -22.82
CA GLU A 12 -23.29 2.28 -22.49
C GLU A 12 -22.36 3.22 -21.70
N ILE A 13 -21.58 2.68 -20.76
CA ILE A 13 -20.61 3.45 -19.96
C ILE A 13 -19.46 3.96 -20.84
N ILE A 14 -18.95 3.13 -21.74
CA ILE A 14 -17.85 3.48 -22.65
C ILE A 14 -18.30 4.54 -23.67
N ASP A 15 -19.51 4.40 -24.22
CA ASP A 15 -20.03 5.23 -25.29
C ASP A 15 -20.52 6.61 -24.82
N ASN A 16 -20.93 6.74 -23.54
CA ASN A 16 -21.43 8.01 -23.00
C ASN A 16 -20.35 9.11 -22.97
N ARG A 17 -19.06 8.75 -22.93
CA ARG A 17 -17.90 9.67 -22.88
C ARG A 17 -17.95 10.74 -21.78
N GLU A 18 -18.79 10.54 -20.78
CA GLU A 18 -18.83 11.36 -19.57
C GLU A 18 -17.97 10.69 -18.48
N PRO A 19 -17.35 11.47 -17.57
CA PRO A 19 -16.57 10.95 -16.46
C PRO A 19 -17.48 10.42 -15.34
N ILE A 20 -17.87 9.15 -15.41
CA ILE A 20 -18.86 8.54 -14.49
C ILE A 20 -18.17 7.68 -13.40
N GLY A 21 -16.89 7.33 -13.61
CA GLY A 21 -16.04 6.69 -12.61
C GLY A 21 -15.58 5.27 -12.98
N LEU A 22 -15.34 4.45 -11.96
CA LEU A 22 -14.75 3.13 -12.09
C LEU A 22 -15.81 2.03 -11.96
N PHE A 23 -15.76 1.05 -12.86
CA PHE A 23 -16.76 -0.02 -12.94
C PHE A 23 -16.11 -1.38 -13.15
N TYR A 24 -16.80 -2.44 -12.72
CA TYR A 24 -16.46 -3.79 -13.14
C TYR A 24 -17.71 -4.63 -13.43
N ALA A 25 -17.57 -5.61 -14.32
CA ALA A 25 -18.62 -6.58 -14.63
C ALA A 25 -18.07 -8.00 -14.59
N VAL A 26 -18.94 -8.95 -14.28
CA VAL A 26 -18.63 -10.39 -14.37
C VAL A 26 -19.18 -10.91 -15.70
N GLY A 27 -18.33 -11.60 -16.44
CA GLY A 27 -18.64 -12.22 -17.71
C GLY A 27 -18.20 -13.68 -17.76
N ILE A 28 -18.47 -14.31 -18.90
CA ILE A 28 -18.02 -15.66 -19.21
C ILE A 28 -17.26 -15.57 -20.53
N LYS A 29 -15.99 -15.94 -20.52
CA LYS A 29 -15.23 -16.16 -21.75
C LYS A 29 -15.41 -17.59 -22.18
N ILE A 30 -15.73 -17.75 -23.45
CA ILE A 30 -15.82 -19.04 -24.11
C ILE A 30 -14.51 -19.22 -24.89
N ASP A 31 -13.88 -20.38 -24.74
CA ASP A 31 -12.68 -20.70 -25.52
C ASP A 31 -12.97 -20.75 -27.03
N SER A 32 -11.92 -20.69 -27.85
CA SER A 32 -12.07 -20.69 -29.31
C SER A 32 -12.76 -21.94 -29.84
N THR A 33 -12.69 -23.05 -29.09
CA THR A 33 -13.35 -24.33 -29.40
C THR A 33 -14.82 -24.39 -28.97
N LYS A 34 -15.33 -23.38 -28.25
CA LYS A 34 -16.69 -23.31 -27.69
C LYS A 34 -17.06 -24.45 -26.75
N THR A 35 -16.06 -25.11 -26.19
CA THR A 35 -16.21 -26.30 -25.35
C THR A 35 -16.03 -25.98 -23.88
N ASN A 36 -15.31 -24.91 -23.57
CA ASN A 36 -15.01 -24.53 -22.19
C ASN A 36 -15.41 -23.08 -21.96
N CYS A 37 -15.99 -22.83 -20.79
CA CYS A 37 -16.38 -21.51 -20.36
C CYS A 37 -15.70 -21.19 -19.03
N THR A 38 -15.00 -20.06 -18.98
CA THR A 38 -14.34 -19.57 -17.78
C THR A 38 -14.94 -18.24 -17.38
N MET A 39 -15.15 -18.07 -16.08
CA MET A 39 -15.55 -16.78 -15.53
C MET A 39 -14.43 -15.77 -15.77
N CYS A 40 -14.80 -14.56 -16.17
CA CYS A 40 -13.87 -13.45 -16.36
C CYS A 40 -14.45 -12.17 -15.76
N TYR A 41 -13.60 -11.22 -15.45
CA TYR A 41 -13.96 -9.92 -14.89
C TYR A 41 -13.52 -8.84 -15.86
N VAL A 42 -14.41 -7.90 -16.19
CA VAL A 42 -14.09 -6.78 -17.06
C VAL A 42 -14.00 -5.54 -16.19
N GLY A 43 -12.82 -4.94 -16.09
CA GLY A 43 -12.61 -3.65 -15.44
C GLY A 43 -12.79 -2.53 -16.45
N VAL A 44 -13.48 -1.46 -16.07
CA VAL A 44 -13.64 -0.24 -16.86
C VAL A 44 -13.26 0.99 -16.05
N ASP A 45 -12.19 1.66 -16.46
CA ASP A 45 -11.86 3.01 -15.98
C ASP A 45 -12.48 4.03 -16.94
N ASN A 46 -13.54 4.70 -16.47
CA ASN A 46 -14.15 5.85 -17.15
C ASN A 46 -14.16 7.07 -16.20
N SER A 47 -13.06 7.28 -15.48
CA SER A 47 -12.92 8.40 -14.53
C SER A 47 -12.70 9.75 -15.23
N THR A 48 -12.18 9.75 -16.46
CA THR A 48 -11.83 10.96 -17.22
C THR A 48 -12.79 11.28 -18.37
N GLY A 49 -13.71 10.38 -18.71
CA GLY A 49 -14.53 10.44 -19.93
C GLY A 49 -13.91 9.72 -21.13
N ASP A 50 -12.61 9.41 -21.06
CA ASP A 50 -11.97 8.42 -21.92
C ASP A 50 -12.04 7.06 -21.22
N ALA A 51 -12.74 6.10 -21.83
CA ALA A 51 -12.98 4.81 -21.20
C ALA A 51 -11.94 3.75 -21.62
N TRP A 52 -11.26 3.15 -20.65
CA TRP A 52 -10.39 1.99 -20.84
C TRP A 52 -11.03 0.75 -20.26
N ALA A 53 -10.95 -0.37 -20.98
CA ALA A 53 -11.49 -1.65 -20.53
C ALA A 53 -10.47 -2.77 -20.68
N GLU A 54 -10.37 -3.64 -19.67
CA GLU A 54 -9.47 -4.80 -19.67
C GLU A 54 -10.12 -6.02 -18.99
N ASP A 55 -9.70 -7.22 -19.41
CA ASP A 55 -10.23 -8.50 -18.95
C ASP A 55 -9.28 -9.19 -17.97
N PHE A 56 -9.82 -9.67 -16.84
CA PHE A 56 -9.08 -10.31 -15.76
C PHE A 56 -9.64 -11.70 -15.42
N ARG A 57 -8.80 -12.52 -14.78
CA ARG A 57 -9.20 -13.88 -14.37
C ARG A 57 -9.89 -13.88 -13.01
N THR A 58 -9.51 -12.96 -12.12
CA THR A 58 -10.09 -12.85 -10.77
C THR A 58 -10.66 -11.47 -10.50
N GLU A 59 -11.54 -11.38 -9.50
CA GLU A 59 -12.14 -10.10 -9.07
C GLU A 59 -11.07 -9.20 -8.45
N GLU A 60 -10.12 -9.79 -7.71
CA GLU A 60 -9.02 -9.10 -7.05
C GLU A 60 -8.09 -8.41 -8.04
N GLU A 61 -7.70 -9.10 -9.13
CA GLU A 61 -6.88 -8.53 -10.21
C GLU A 61 -7.57 -7.34 -10.87
N CYS A 62 -8.87 -7.50 -11.18
CA CYS A 62 -9.68 -6.46 -11.79
C CYS A 62 -9.80 -5.22 -10.90
N ILE A 63 -10.05 -5.41 -9.60
CA ILE A 63 -10.16 -4.31 -8.64
C ILE A 63 -8.80 -3.63 -8.45
N ALA A 64 -7.70 -4.38 -8.36
CA ALA A 64 -6.36 -3.80 -8.22
C ALA A 64 -6.00 -2.90 -9.41
N TRP A 65 -6.28 -3.34 -10.64
CA TRP A 65 -6.11 -2.54 -11.85
C TRP A 65 -6.95 -1.26 -11.82
N LEU A 66 -8.25 -1.38 -11.49
CA LEU A 66 -9.19 -0.24 -11.47
C LEU A 66 -8.83 0.83 -10.48
N LYS A 67 -8.32 0.44 -9.32
CA LYS A 67 -7.92 1.43 -8.32
C LYS A 67 -6.69 2.23 -8.73
N GLN A 68 -6.05 1.87 -9.85
CA GLN A 68 -4.69 2.30 -10.18
C GLN A 68 -3.80 2.19 -8.93
N GLU A 69 -4.07 1.17 -8.09
CA GLU A 69 -3.29 0.90 -6.90
C GLU A 69 -1.92 0.50 -7.44
N ARG A 70 -1.04 1.50 -7.59
CA ARG A 70 0.38 1.27 -7.76
C ARG A 70 0.74 0.57 -6.47
N LEU A 71 0.75 -0.76 -6.51
CA LEU A 71 1.14 -1.56 -5.37
C LEU A 71 2.59 -1.19 -5.13
N ILE A 72 2.82 -0.25 -4.21
CA ILE A 72 4.16 0.22 -3.91
C ILE A 72 4.84 -0.98 -3.29
N ASN A 73 5.69 -1.64 -4.08
CA ASN A 73 6.57 -2.66 -3.57
C ASN A 73 7.61 -1.94 -2.71
N LYS A 74 7.32 -1.82 -1.42
CA LYS A 74 8.17 -1.10 -0.47
C LYS A 74 9.62 -1.60 -0.48
N ILE A 75 9.83 -2.90 -0.68
CA ILE A 75 11.18 -3.48 -0.77
C ILE A 75 11.92 -2.94 -1.99
N GLU A 76 11.27 -2.83 -3.15
CA GLU A 76 11.88 -2.22 -4.35
C GLU A 76 12.17 -0.74 -4.15
N VAL A 77 11.27 -0.01 -3.49
CA VAL A 77 11.49 1.41 -3.16
C VAL A 77 12.69 1.57 -2.24
N TYR A 78 12.80 0.77 -1.18
CA TYR A 78 13.92 0.80 -0.23
C TYR A 78 15.24 0.42 -0.90
N LYS A 79 15.25 -0.63 -1.73
CA LYS A 79 16.44 -0.99 -2.52
C LYS A 79 16.86 0.15 -3.43
N LYS A 80 15.90 0.79 -4.11
CA LYS A 80 16.17 1.93 -4.99
C LYS A 80 16.72 3.11 -4.20
N ALA A 81 16.18 3.39 -3.01
CA ALA A 81 16.67 4.45 -2.13
C ALA A 81 18.14 4.23 -1.74
N LEU A 82 18.47 3.02 -1.25
CA LEU A 82 19.83 2.64 -0.89
C LEU A 82 20.81 2.73 -2.08
N VAL A 83 20.38 2.33 -3.28
CA VAL A 83 21.20 2.45 -4.49
C VAL A 83 21.39 3.91 -4.94
N THR A 84 20.35 4.74 -4.81
CA THR A 84 20.35 6.13 -5.29
C THR A 84 21.17 7.05 -4.40
N TRP A 85 21.03 6.91 -3.07
CA TRP A 85 21.63 7.83 -2.11
C TRP A 85 22.79 7.24 -1.31
N GLY A 86 22.93 5.91 -1.29
CA GLY A 86 23.99 5.23 -0.58
C GLY A 86 23.67 4.96 0.89
N GLN A 87 24.42 4.03 1.49
CA GLN A 87 24.18 3.52 2.84
C GLN A 87 24.37 4.59 3.91
N GLU A 88 25.48 5.34 3.87
CA GLU A 88 25.79 6.37 4.85
C GLU A 88 24.72 7.48 4.90
N ALA A 89 24.24 7.90 3.73
CA ALA A 89 23.17 8.89 3.63
C ALA A 89 21.86 8.36 4.23
N GLN A 90 21.48 7.11 3.94
CA GLN A 90 20.26 6.52 4.51
C GLN A 90 20.38 6.25 6.02
N ILE A 91 21.58 5.91 6.53
CA ILE A 91 21.82 5.84 7.98
C ILE A 91 21.66 7.22 8.62
N THR A 92 22.19 8.27 7.99
CA THR A 92 22.06 9.64 8.47
C THR A 92 20.60 10.09 8.50
N MET A 93 19.84 9.73 7.46
CA MET A 93 18.40 10.02 7.36
C MET A 93 17.61 9.44 8.55
N VAL A 94 17.97 8.23 9.02
CA VAL A 94 17.34 7.64 10.23
C VAL A 94 17.50 8.56 11.45
N PHE A 95 18.66 9.22 11.60
CA PHE A 95 18.89 10.15 12.71
C PHE A 95 18.05 11.42 12.58
N GLU A 96 17.87 11.91 11.35
CA GLU A 96 17.03 13.08 11.07
C GLU A 96 15.57 12.78 11.44
N GLU A 97 14.98 11.69 10.93
CA GLU A 97 13.59 11.32 11.24
C GLU A 97 13.37 11.04 12.74
N MET A 98 14.34 10.41 13.41
CA MET A 98 14.27 10.21 14.87
C MET A 98 14.30 11.53 15.64
N ALA A 99 15.07 12.53 15.18
CA ALA A 99 15.12 13.85 15.79
C ALA A 99 13.84 14.64 15.55
N GLU A 100 13.23 14.49 14.37
CA GLU A 100 11.93 15.09 14.03
C GLU A 100 10.81 14.52 14.91
N LEU A 101 10.74 13.19 15.05
CA LEU A 101 9.82 12.53 15.97
C LEU A 101 10.04 12.97 17.41
N GLN A 102 11.30 13.05 17.87
CA GLN A 102 11.63 13.55 19.20
C GLN A 102 11.12 14.98 19.41
N LYS A 103 11.27 15.85 18.41
CA LYS A 103 10.81 17.25 18.43
C LYS A 103 9.29 17.31 18.61
N GLU A 104 8.52 16.53 17.86
CA GLU A 104 7.06 16.51 17.99
C GLU A 104 6.57 15.91 19.32
N LEU A 105 7.21 14.84 19.82
CA LEU A 105 6.91 14.29 21.15
C LEU A 105 7.21 15.31 22.27
N CYS A 106 8.30 16.08 22.15
CA CYS A 106 8.62 17.14 23.10
C CYS A 106 7.55 18.24 23.15
N LYS A 107 6.89 18.55 22.03
CA LYS A 107 5.77 19.50 21.99
C LYS A 107 4.58 18.98 22.79
N VAL A 108 4.23 17.70 22.64
CA VAL A 108 3.14 17.07 23.42
C VAL A 108 3.42 17.13 24.91
N LEU A 109 4.66 16.85 25.34
CA LEU A 109 5.03 16.93 26.75
C LEU A 109 4.92 18.36 27.32
N ARG A 110 4.98 19.40 26.49
CA ARG A 110 4.74 20.80 26.88
C ARG A 110 3.27 21.20 26.85
N GLY A 111 2.36 20.26 26.62
CA GLY A 111 0.91 20.48 26.60
C GLY A 111 0.35 20.97 25.27
N GLU A 112 1.14 20.91 24.19
CA GLU A 112 0.61 21.11 22.84
C GLU A 112 -0.28 19.92 22.46
N LYS A 113 -1.34 20.17 21.67
CA LYS A 113 -2.23 19.10 21.21
C LYS A 113 -1.45 18.13 20.33
N VAL A 114 -1.77 16.83 20.43
CA VAL A 114 -1.31 15.80 19.49
C VAL A 114 -1.77 16.21 18.08
N THR A 115 -0.82 16.49 17.20
CA THR A 115 -1.06 16.92 15.81
C THR A 115 -0.88 15.76 14.83
N GLY A 116 -1.34 15.94 13.59
CA GLY A 116 -1.05 15.01 12.49
C GLY A 116 0.45 14.79 12.25
N ASN A 117 1.29 15.74 12.67
CA ASN A 117 2.74 15.65 12.54
C ASN A 117 3.32 14.42 13.24
N ILE A 118 2.84 14.01 14.41
CA ILE A 118 3.39 12.84 15.11
C ILE A 118 3.16 11.55 14.30
N ALA A 119 2.01 11.45 13.64
CA ALA A 119 1.72 10.28 12.81
C ALA A 119 2.63 10.25 11.57
N GLU A 120 2.93 11.41 11.00
CA GLU A 120 3.88 11.57 9.88
C GLU A 120 5.30 11.15 10.33
N GLU A 121 5.83 11.74 11.39
CA GLU A 121 7.18 11.43 11.88
C GLU A 121 7.33 9.96 12.33
N ILE A 122 6.27 9.34 12.89
CA ILE A 122 6.29 7.90 13.19
C ILE A 122 6.39 7.09 11.90
N ALA A 123 5.63 7.45 10.87
CA ALA A 123 5.67 6.75 9.59
C ALA A 123 7.05 6.86 8.93
N ASP A 124 7.68 8.03 8.98
CA ASP A 124 9.01 8.26 8.42
C ASP A 124 10.08 7.46 9.17
N VAL A 125 10.03 7.43 10.52
CA VAL A 125 10.89 6.56 11.33
C VAL A 125 10.65 5.08 11.02
N GLU A 126 9.40 4.63 10.87
CA GLU A 126 9.10 3.23 10.52
C GLU A 126 9.68 2.84 9.15
N ILE A 127 9.50 3.68 8.13
CA ILE A 127 10.12 3.50 6.81
C ILE A 127 11.64 3.38 6.95
N MET A 128 12.25 4.26 7.73
CA MET A 128 13.70 4.27 7.90
C MET A 128 14.22 3.06 8.64
N LEU A 129 13.51 2.59 9.66
CA LEU A 129 13.82 1.33 10.34
C LEU A 129 13.67 0.13 9.40
N GLU A 130 12.66 0.09 8.53
CA GLU A 130 12.52 -0.97 7.53
C GLU A 130 13.68 -0.96 6.51
N GLN A 131 14.13 0.21 6.08
CA GLN A 131 15.33 0.33 5.23
C GLN A 131 16.58 -0.19 5.95
N MET A 132 16.76 0.09 7.24
CA MET A 132 17.91 -0.40 8.01
C MET A 132 17.88 -1.91 8.17
N LYS A 133 16.71 -2.50 8.45
CA LYS A 133 16.59 -3.96 8.52
C LYS A 133 16.94 -4.64 7.20
N LEU A 134 16.56 -4.02 6.08
CA LEU A 134 16.92 -4.50 4.75
C LEU A 134 18.42 -4.34 4.48
N LEU A 135 18.98 -3.17 4.78
CA LEU A 135 20.39 -2.84 4.58
C LEU A 135 21.33 -3.80 5.34
N PHE A 136 21.00 -4.14 6.57
CA PHE A 136 21.81 -5.04 7.41
C PHE A 136 21.36 -6.51 7.35
N GLU A 137 20.31 -6.83 6.58
CA GLU A 137 19.74 -8.18 6.46
C GLU A 137 19.28 -8.79 7.81
N ILE A 138 18.74 -7.97 8.70
CA ILE A 138 18.43 -8.33 10.11
C ILE A 138 16.93 -8.39 10.44
N GLU A 139 16.02 -8.44 9.47
CA GLU A 139 14.56 -8.46 9.72
C GLU A 139 14.15 -9.56 10.72
N GLY A 140 14.67 -10.78 10.53
CA GLY A 140 14.41 -11.91 11.43
C GLY A 140 14.90 -11.64 12.85
N LEU A 141 16.15 -11.16 13.00
CA LEU A 141 16.73 -10.85 14.31
C LEU A 141 15.95 -9.75 15.03
N VAL A 142 15.50 -8.72 14.32
CA VAL A 142 14.71 -7.63 14.91
C VAL A 142 13.34 -8.14 15.35
N ARG A 143 12.68 -8.99 14.55
CA ARG A 143 11.40 -9.61 14.92
C ARG A 143 11.54 -10.43 16.21
N ASP A 144 12.55 -11.29 16.28
CA ASP A 144 12.74 -12.17 17.44
C ASP A 144 13.08 -11.35 18.70
N ASN A 145 13.88 -10.29 18.56
CA ASN A 145 14.13 -9.33 19.64
C ASN A 145 12.86 -8.59 20.09
N LYS A 146 11.97 -8.23 19.18
CA LYS A 146 10.68 -7.58 19.53
C LYS A 146 9.82 -8.52 20.37
N ILE A 147 9.70 -9.79 19.98
CA ILE A 147 8.94 -10.81 20.73
C ILE A 147 9.49 -10.91 22.16
N TYR A 148 10.79 -11.19 22.29
CA TYR A 148 11.44 -11.33 23.60
C TYR A 148 11.26 -10.08 24.49
N LYS A 149 11.39 -8.88 23.91
CA LYS A 149 11.23 -7.63 24.67
C LYS A 149 9.79 -7.38 25.10
N LEU A 150 8.81 -7.79 24.30
CA LEU A 150 7.40 -7.68 24.64
C LEU A 150 7.00 -8.68 25.73
N GLU A 151 7.48 -9.92 25.66
CA GLU A 151 7.30 -10.92 26.73
C GLU A 151 7.84 -10.40 28.06
N ARG A 152 9.09 -9.90 28.06
CA ARG A 152 9.70 -9.30 29.26
C ARG A 152 8.95 -8.08 29.78
N LEU A 153 8.35 -7.28 28.89
CA LEU A 153 7.53 -6.14 29.31
C LEU A 153 6.23 -6.60 29.97
N ALA A 154 5.59 -7.64 29.43
CA ALA A 154 4.37 -8.22 30.01
C ALA A 154 4.64 -8.78 31.42
N GLU A 155 5.70 -9.55 31.60
CA GLU A 155 6.12 -10.08 32.92
C GLU A 155 6.28 -8.95 33.95
N ARG A 156 6.96 -7.86 33.60
CA ARG A 156 7.15 -6.70 34.50
C ARG A 156 5.86 -5.99 34.88
N LEU A 157 4.84 -6.06 34.04
CA LEU A 157 3.53 -5.44 34.32
C LEU A 157 2.66 -6.36 35.18
N GLU A 158 2.88 -7.67 35.15
CA GLU A 158 2.22 -8.64 36.05
C GLU A 158 2.80 -8.58 37.47
N ASP A 159 4.08 -8.21 37.60
CA ASP A 159 4.78 -8.01 38.88
C ASP A 159 4.53 -6.63 39.53
N GLN A 160 3.67 -5.76 38.96
CA GLN A 160 3.29 -4.44 39.49
C GLN A 160 1.98 -4.47 40.28
#